data_AF-A0A1S3YJP2-F1
#
_entry.id   AF-A0A1S3YJP2-F1
#
_cell.length_a   1.000
_cell.length_b   1.000
_cell.length_c   1.000
_cell.angle_alpha   90.00
_cell.angle_beta   90.00
_cell.angle_gamma   90.00
#
_symmetry.space_group_name_H-M   'P 1'
#
loop_
_entity.id
_entity.type
_entity.pdbx_description
1 polymer ?
#
loop_
_entity_poly.entity_id
_entity_poly.type
_entity_poly.pdbx_seq_one_letter_code
_entity_poly.pdbx_strand_id
1 'polypeptide(L)'
;EESRALALLDGIDFDIEGGINAHWDDLARFLSSYRKPGNNKVYMGAAPQCPFPDAWIGGALKTGQYSSRDLSNRKSAIWKPRTSIPAKRIFLGLPAAGSGFFPSDHLTKQVLPVI
;
A
#
# COMPACT_ATOMS: atom_id res chain seq x y z
N GLU A 1 24.14 -20.20 26.95
CA GLU A 1 24.30 -19.12 25.95
C GLU A 1 23.08 -19.13 25.06
N GLU A 2 22.22 -18.13 25.20
CA GLU A 2 20.98 -18.03 24.42
C GLU A 2 21.31 -17.29 23.12
N SER A 3 21.25 -17.99 21.99
CA SER A 3 21.48 -17.42 20.67
C SER A 3 20.44 -16.33 20.40
N ARG A 4 20.86 -15.06 20.37
CA ARG A 4 20.02 -13.94 19.93
C ARG A 4 19.66 -14.13 18.46
N ALA A 5 18.41 -14.47 18.20
CA ALA A 5 17.86 -14.39 16.86
C ALA A 5 17.73 -12.91 16.47
N LEU A 6 18.37 -12.53 15.36
CA LEU A 6 18.16 -11.23 14.74
C LEU A 6 17.00 -11.36 13.76
N ALA A 7 15.96 -10.54 13.94
CA ALA A 7 14.90 -10.40 12.96
C ALA A 7 15.33 -9.32 11.94
N LEU A 8 15.39 -9.71 10.66
CA LEU A 8 15.54 -8.78 9.55
C LEU A 8 14.17 -8.57 8.91
N LEU A 9 13.74 -7.30 8.82
CA LEU A 9 12.50 -6.95 8.16
C LEU A 9 12.71 -6.83 6.65
N ASP A 10 11.70 -7.24 5.88
CA ASP A 10 11.71 -7.13 4.42
C ASP A 10 11.32 -5.72 3.95
N GLY A 11 10.66 -4.92 4.78
CA GLY A 11 10.05 -3.66 4.33
C GLY A 11 9.39 -2.83 5.41
N ILE A 12 8.77 -1.74 4.97
CA ILE A 12 8.07 -0.75 5.79
C ILE A 12 6.71 -0.45 5.14
N ASP A 13 5.66 -0.44 5.95
CA ASP A 13 4.32 -0.05 5.55
C ASP A 13 3.93 1.30 6.17
N PHE A 14 3.42 2.21 5.35
CA PHE A 14 3.06 3.56 5.77
C PHE A 14 1.56 3.63 6.02
N ASP A 15 1.17 3.28 7.23
CA ASP A 15 -0.19 3.38 7.74
C ASP A 15 -0.38 4.72 8.48
N ILE A 16 -0.50 5.79 7.71
CA ILE A 16 -0.60 7.16 8.25
C ILE A 16 -2.07 7.55 8.34
N GLU A 17 -2.60 7.59 9.56
CA GLU A 17 -4.02 7.83 9.84
C GLU A 17 -4.32 9.23 10.42
N GLY A 18 -3.30 10.07 10.62
CA GLY A 18 -3.47 11.40 11.21
C GLY A 18 -2.18 12.21 11.32
N GLY A 19 -2.31 13.46 11.73
CA GLY A 19 -1.18 14.37 11.97
C GLY A 19 -0.83 15.22 10.75
N ILE A 20 0.44 15.25 10.38
CA ILE A 20 0.92 16.04 9.23
C ILE A 20 0.93 15.19 7.94
N ASN A 21 0.72 15.84 6.80
CA ASN A 21 0.72 15.20 5.48
C ASN A 21 1.99 15.48 4.65
N ALA A 22 3.07 15.91 5.33
CA ALA A 22 4.34 16.30 4.72
C ALA A 22 5.44 15.26 4.98
N HIS A 23 6.45 15.23 4.10
CA HIS A 23 7.71 14.48 4.25
C HIS A 23 7.63 12.94 4.19
N TRP A 24 6.45 12.34 4.04
CA TRP A 24 6.33 10.89 3.85
C TRP A 24 7.04 10.40 2.58
N ASP A 25 7.11 11.24 1.56
CA ASP A 25 7.87 10.99 0.34
C ASP A 25 9.38 11.13 0.53
N ASP A 26 9.84 12.11 1.33
CA ASP A 26 11.25 12.23 1.74
C ASP A 26 11.70 10.97 2.46
N LEU A 27 10.91 10.51 3.44
CA LEU A 27 11.19 9.28 4.18
C LEU A 27 11.22 8.07 3.23
N ALA A 28 10.24 7.94 2.33
CA ALA A 28 10.20 6.84 1.37
C ALA A 28 11.42 6.83 0.43
N ARG A 29 11.84 8.00 -0.07
CA ARG A 29 13.05 8.16 -0.89
C ARG A 29 14.31 7.78 -0.11
N PHE A 30 14.41 8.23 1.13
CA PHE A 30 15.55 7.94 2.00
C PHE A 30 15.66 6.43 2.28
N LEU A 31 14.56 5.77 2.61
CA LEU A 31 14.51 4.32 2.83
C LEU A 31 14.89 3.53 1.57
N SER A 32 14.36 3.93 0.41
CA SER A 32 14.72 3.32 -0.88
C SER A 32 16.22 3.43 -1.19
N SER A 33 16.89 4.48 -0.71
CA SER A 33 18.33 4.70 -0.94
C SER A 33 19.25 3.74 -0.16
N TYR A 34 18.76 3.11 0.91
CA TYR A 34 19.55 2.12 1.68
C TYR A 34 19.76 0.79 0.96
N ARG A 35 19.17 0.61 -0.22
CA ARG A 35 19.37 -0.59 -1.04
C ARG A 35 20.85 -0.75 -1.45
N LYS A 36 21.53 -1.75 -0.89
CA LYS A 36 22.92 -2.08 -1.24
C LYS A 36 23.00 -2.96 -2.49
N PRO A 37 24.03 -2.82 -3.35
CA PRO A 37 24.31 -3.77 -4.43
C PRO A 37 24.52 -5.17 -3.83
N GLY A 38 23.72 -6.15 -4.24
CA GLY A 38 23.80 -7.54 -3.76
C GLY A 38 22.97 -7.89 -2.52
N ASN A 39 22.18 -6.97 -1.95
CA ASN A 39 21.24 -7.28 -0.85
C ASN A 39 19.79 -6.82 -1.13
N ASN A 40 18.89 -7.40 -0.33
CA ASN A 40 17.44 -7.47 -0.48
C ASN A 40 16.76 -6.12 -0.73
N LYS A 41 15.87 -6.14 -1.72
CA LYS A 41 14.94 -5.06 -2.03
C LYS A 41 14.09 -4.77 -0.78
N VAL A 42 14.13 -3.53 -0.29
CA VAL A 42 13.21 -3.07 0.75
C VAL A 42 11.82 -2.90 0.12
N TYR A 43 10.81 -3.57 0.67
CA TYR A 43 9.43 -3.42 0.25
C TYR A 43 8.82 -2.18 0.90
N MET A 44 8.18 -1.35 0.09
CA MET A 44 7.48 -0.15 0.55
C MET A 44 5.99 -0.32 0.28
N GLY A 45 5.19 -0.25 1.34
CA GLY A 45 3.73 -0.27 1.34
C GLY A 45 3.16 1.06 1.84
N ALA A 46 1.90 1.31 1.53
CA ALA A 46 1.11 2.42 2.06
C ALA A 46 -0.35 2.00 2.17
N ALA A 47 -1.03 2.43 3.23
CA ALA A 47 -2.42 2.11 3.51
C ALA A 47 -3.31 3.38 3.48
N PRO A 48 -3.49 4.02 2.31
CA PRO A 48 -4.38 5.16 2.21
C PRO A 48 -5.84 4.78 2.49
N GLN A 49 -6.59 5.72 3.03
CA GLN A 49 -8.01 5.63 3.28
C GLN A 49 -8.83 5.61 1.97
N CYS A 50 -10.13 5.33 2.09
CA CYS A 50 -11.07 5.29 0.96
C CYS A 50 -11.33 6.63 0.25
N PRO A 51 -11.33 7.80 0.91
CA PRO A 51 -11.39 9.09 0.22
C PRO A 51 -10.16 9.30 -0.68
N PHE A 52 -10.36 9.85 -1.88
CA PHE A 52 -9.27 10.14 -2.82
C PHE A 52 -9.27 11.63 -3.22
N PRO A 53 -8.12 12.34 -3.15
CA PRO A 53 -6.84 11.86 -2.64
C PRO A 53 -6.88 11.60 -1.13
N ASP A 54 -6.02 10.70 -0.65
CA ASP A 54 -5.86 10.45 0.78
C ASP A 54 -5.31 11.71 1.49
N ALA A 55 -5.87 12.03 2.66
CA ALA A 55 -5.56 13.27 3.38
C ALA A 55 -4.13 13.31 3.94
N TRP A 56 -3.54 12.15 4.24
CA TRP A 56 -2.31 12.02 5.00
C TRP A 56 -1.13 11.64 4.12
N ILE A 57 -1.30 10.64 3.25
CA ILE A 57 -0.25 10.09 2.39
C ILE A 57 -0.47 10.37 0.89
N GLY A 58 -1.56 11.04 0.53
CA GLY A 58 -1.91 11.32 -0.87
C GLY A 58 -0.83 12.08 -1.65
N GLY A 59 -0.05 12.95 -0.98
CA GLY A 59 1.13 13.60 -1.57
C GLY A 59 2.22 12.60 -1.94
N ALA A 60 2.58 11.72 -1.00
CA ALA A 60 3.67 10.78 -1.18
C ALA A 60 3.37 9.67 -2.21
N LEU A 61 2.10 9.24 -2.30
CA LEU A 61 1.66 8.25 -3.28
C LEU A 61 1.98 8.65 -4.73
N LYS A 62 2.04 9.94 -5.04
CA LYS A 62 2.35 10.45 -6.39
C LYS A 62 3.82 10.29 -6.80
N THR A 63 4.71 9.89 -5.89
CA THR A 63 6.17 9.93 -6.12
C THR A 63 6.77 8.60 -6.62
N GLY A 64 5.97 7.53 -6.73
CA GLY A 64 6.37 6.29 -7.39
C GLY A 64 7.25 5.33 -6.57
N GLN A 65 7.32 5.51 -5.25
CA GLN A 65 8.23 4.73 -4.38
C GLN A 65 7.66 3.38 -3.88
N TYR A 66 6.41 3.01 -4.21
CA TYR A 66 5.70 1.81 -3.70
C TYR A 66 5.66 0.66 -4.78
N SER A 67 5.67 -0.67 -4.43
CA SER A 67 6.12 -1.82 -5.32
C SER A 67 5.08 -2.86 -5.94
N SER A 68 5.46 -3.83 -6.88
CA SER A 68 4.71 -4.25 -8.18
C SER A 68 4.11 -5.62 -8.57
N ARG A 69 2.96 -5.60 -9.31
CA ARG A 69 2.62 -6.18 -10.65
C ARG A 69 1.17 -5.82 -11.15
N ASP A 70 0.95 -5.89 -12.48
CA ASP A 70 -0.15 -5.43 -13.38
C ASP A 70 -1.63 -5.70 -12.99
N LEU A 71 -2.53 -4.75 -13.29
CA LEU A 71 -4.00 -4.80 -13.08
C LEU A 71 -4.75 -4.20 -14.30
N SER A 72 -4.48 -4.76 -15.47
CA SER A 72 -5.28 -4.50 -16.66
C SER A 72 -6.67 -5.16 -16.54
N ASN A 73 -7.70 -4.31 -16.64
CA ASN A 73 -9.12 -4.59 -16.95
C ASN A 73 -10.16 -4.69 -15.82
N ARG A 74 -10.97 -3.61 -15.78
CA ARG A 74 -12.30 -3.35 -15.18
C ARG A 74 -12.29 -2.63 -13.83
N LYS A 75 -12.70 -1.35 -13.83
CA LYS A 75 -12.64 -0.47 -12.64
C LYS A 75 -14.00 0.19 -12.38
N SER A 76 -14.58 -0.07 -11.21
CA SER A 76 -15.70 0.71 -10.68
C SER A 76 -15.29 2.17 -10.38
N ALA A 77 -16.25 3.09 -10.19
CA ALA A 77 -16.00 4.53 -10.02
C ALA A 77 -15.05 4.86 -8.85
N ILE A 78 -15.04 4.04 -7.80
CA ILE A 78 -14.18 4.20 -6.61
C ILE A 78 -12.71 3.78 -6.89
N TRP A 79 -12.50 2.92 -7.88
CA TRP A 79 -11.19 2.37 -8.25
C TRP A 79 -10.46 3.19 -9.31
N LYS A 80 -11.20 3.88 -10.19
CA LYS A 80 -10.61 4.64 -11.29
C LYS A 80 -9.52 5.64 -10.82
N PRO A 81 -9.76 6.50 -9.81
CA PRO A 81 -8.75 7.48 -9.39
C PRO A 81 -7.48 6.83 -8.81
N ARG A 82 -7.63 5.71 -8.08
CA ARG A 82 -6.51 4.99 -7.45
C ARG A 82 -5.51 4.44 -8.44
N THR A 83 -5.94 4.23 -9.68
CA THR A 83 -5.05 3.70 -10.71
C THR A 83 -4.17 4.74 -11.40
N SER A 84 -4.35 6.01 -11.04
CA SER A 84 -3.40 7.08 -11.38
C SER A 84 -2.18 7.12 -10.45
N ILE A 85 -2.22 6.40 -9.32
CA ILE A 85 -1.08 6.29 -8.42
C ILE A 85 0.00 5.50 -9.17
N PRO A 86 1.26 6.01 -9.25
CA PRO A 86 2.41 5.26 -9.76
C PRO A 86 2.84 4.17 -8.77
N ALA A 87 1.87 3.39 -8.32
CA ALA A 87 2.05 2.20 -7.54
C ALA A 87 1.97 1.03 -8.48
N LYS A 88 2.57 -0.01 -7.96
CA LYS A 88 3.05 -1.07 -8.79
C LYS A 88 2.11 -2.27 -8.49
N ARG A 89 1.58 -2.43 -7.27
CA ARG A 89 0.41 -3.23 -6.87
C ARG A 89 -0.56 -2.33 -6.14
N ILE A 90 -1.85 -2.61 -6.29
CA ILE A 90 -2.91 -1.99 -5.50
C ILE A 90 -3.72 -3.14 -4.90
N PHE A 91 -3.95 -3.08 -3.60
CA PHE A 91 -4.74 -4.07 -2.87
C PHE A 91 -6.06 -3.46 -2.40
N LEU A 92 -7.09 -4.29 -2.30
CA LEU A 92 -8.33 -3.94 -1.62
C LEU A 92 -8.18 -4.27 -0.13
N GLY A 93 -7.98 -3.25 0.70
CA GLY A 93 -8.02 -3.41 2.16
C GLY A 93 -9.46 -3.64 2.62
N LEU A 94 -9.70 -4.72 3.37
CA LEU A 94 -11.01 -5.07 3.92
C LEU A 94 -10.85 -5.45 5.39
N PRO A 95 -11.82 -5.06 6.25
CA PRO A 95 -11.87 -5.57 7.61
C PRO A 95 -12.22 -7.06 7.59
N ALA A 96 -11.53 -7.84 8.42
CA ALA A 96 -11.79 -9.27 8.56
C ALA A 96 -13.07 -9.58 9.36
N ALA A 97 -13.59 -8.60 10.11
CA ALA A 97 -14.83 -8.67 10.89
C ALA A 97 -15.37 -7.26 11.18
N GLY A 98 -16.61 -7.17 11.66
CA GLY A 98 -17.21 -5.89 12.06
C GLY A 98 -17.78 -5.07 10.90
N SER A 99 -17.83 -3.75 11.06
CA SER A 99 -18.38 -2.84 10.04
C SER A 99 -17.50 -2.85 8.78
N GLY A 100 -18.14 -2.97 7.61
CA GLY A 100 -17.45 -3.06 6.31
C GLY A 100 -16.97 -4.47 5.93
N PHE A 101 -17.25 -5.49 6.75
CA PHE A 101 -16.96 -6.89 6.42
C PHE A 101 -17.82 -7.39 5.25
N PHE A 102 -17.23 -8.17 4.36
CA PHE A 102 -17.93 -8.89 3.30
C PHE A 102 -17.86 -10.40 3.54
N PRO A 103 -18.99 -11.12 3.54
CA PRO A 103 -18.98 -12.57 3.44
C PRO A 103 -18.21 -13.04 2.20
N SER A 104 -17.47 -14.15 2.30
CA SER A 104 -16.61 -14.68 1.23
C SER A 104 -17.34 -14.82 -0.11
N ASP A 105 -18.59 -15.27 -0.07
CA ASP A 105 -19.41 -15.50 -1.25
C ASP A 105 -19.78 -14.20 -1.95
N HIS A 106 -20.02 -13.14 -1.17
CA HIS A 106 -20.31 -11.81 -1.69
C HIS A 106 -19.05 -11.16 -2.25
N LEU A 107 -17.93 -11.27 -1.54
CA LEU A 107 -16.62 -10.77 -1.98
C LEU A 107 -16.23 -11.39 -3.33
N THR A 108 -16.28 -12.72 -3.44
CA THR A 108 -15.84 -13.45 -4.63
C THR A 108 -16.77 -13.26 -5.84
N LYS A 109 -18.09 -13.19 -5.64
CA LYS A 109 -19.06 -13.10 -6.75
C LYS A 109 -19.37 -11.68 -7.20
N GLN A 110 -19.26 -10.68 -6.33
CA GLN A 110 -19.74 -9.33 -6.62
C GLN A 110 -18.65 -8.26 -6.58
N VAL A 111 -17.64 -8.42 -5.72
CA VAL A 111 -16.61 -7.38 -5.50
C VAL A 111 -15.37 -7.66 -6.35
N LEU A 112 -14.75 -8.83 -6.23
CA LEU A 112 -13.51 -9.15 -6.96
C LEU A 112 -13.64 -9.07 -8.50
N PRO A 113 -14.79 -9.39 -9.14
CA PRO A 113 -14.90 -9.30 -10.60
C PRO A 113 -14.92 -7.88 -11.19
N VAL A 114 -15.08 -6.83 -10.37
CA VAL A 114 -15.27 -5.44 -10.82
C VAL A 114 -14.12 -4.49 -10.44
N ILE A 115 -13.01 -5.06 -9.93
CA ILE A 115 -11.81 -4.33 -9.46
C ILE A 115 -10.58 -4.65 -10.30
#